data_AF-A0A8T8I5J2-F1
#
_entry.id   AF-A0A8T8I5J2-F1
#
_cell.length_a   1.000
_cell.length_b   1.000
_cell.length_c   1.000
_cell.angle_alpha   90.00
_cell.angle_beta   90.00
_cell.angle_gamma   90.00
#
_symmetry.space_group_name_H-M   'P 1'
#
loop_
_entity.id
_entity.type
_entity.pdbx_description
1 polymer ?
#
loop_
_entity_poly.entity_id
_entity_poly.type
_entity_poly.pdbx_seq_one_letter_code
_entity_poly.pdbx_strand_id
1 'polypeptide(L)'
;KNPAFARPRPSVPSGGLRPDPNAGFFVDRGFLFRRRHFFVATGCPPVRIADFPSLDVRRRGRPVRVARVGLRSWWWFEEGFYRESAGLQESDVLAAVRDRERRDQARRDRARLLSEVDENLRKHDHE
;
A
#
# COMPACT_ATOMS: atom_id res chain seq x y z
N LYS A 1 1.20 -21.35 -33.33
CA LYS A 1 1.51 -20.27 -32.35
C LYS A 1 0.25 -19.44 -32.15
N ASN A 2 -0.36 -19.45 -30.96
CA ASN A 2 -1.58 -18.67 -30.71
C ASN A 2 -1.27 -17.15 -30.66
N PRO A 3 -2.15 -16.30 -31.23
CA PRO A 3 -1.96 -14.85 -31.23
C PRO A 3 -2.06 -14.28 -29.81
N ALA A 4 -1.40 -13.14 -29.57
CA ALA A 4 -1.26 -12.55 -28.24
C ALA A 4 -2.61 -12.26 -27.53
N PHE A 5 -3.65 -11.92 -28.29
CA PHE A 5 -5.00 -11.67 -27.76
C PHE A 5 -5.76 -12.94 -27.35
N ALA A 6 -5.36 -14.11 -27.87
CA ALA A 6 -5.99 -15.41 -27.59
C ALA A 6 -5.27 -16.17 -26.46
N ARG A 7 -4.26 -15.56 -25.84
CA ARG A 7 -3.64 -16.11 -24.64
C ARG A 7 -4.63 -15.92 -23.48
N PRO A 8 -4.99 -16.97 -22.72
CA PRO A 8 -5.75 -16.77 -21.50
C PRO A 8 -4.98 -15.78 -20.63
N ARG A 9 -5.61 -14.64 -20.29
CA ARG A 9 -5.04 -13.75 -19.27
C ARG A 9 -4.88 -14.60 -18.01
N PRO A 10 -3.71 -14.60 -17.34
CA PRO A 10 -3.61 -15.23 -16.04
C PRO A 10 -4.75 -14.67 -15.19
N SER A 11 -5.63 -15.55 -14.72
CA SER A 11 -6.71 -15.17 -13.82
C SER A 11 -6.06 -14.47 -12.65
N VAL A 12 -6.20 -13.15 -12.58
CA VAL A 12 -5.73 -12.36 -11.46
C VAL A 12 -6.50 -12.92 -10.27
N PRO A 13 -5.86 -13.61 -9.31
CA PRO A 13 -6.57 -13.93 -8.09
C PRO A 13 -7.08 -12.58 -7.57
N SER A 14 -8.33 -12.54 -7.12
CA SER A 14 -8.98 -11.35 -6.55
C SER A 14 -8.25 -10.74 -5.32
N GLY A 15 -7.02 -11.20 -5.04
CA GLY A 15 -6.01 -10.60 -4.19
C GLY A 15 -5.48 -9.28 -4.77
N GLY A 16 -6.33 -8.26 -4.73
CA GLY A 16 -5.92 -6.87 -4.93
C GLY A 16 -4.90 -6.41 -3.90
N LEU A 17 -4.34 -5.22 -4.14
CA LEU A 17 -3.45 -4.54 -3.23
C LEU A 17 -4.13 -4.30 -1.87
N ARG A 18 -3.55 -4.81 -0.78
CA ARG A 18 -4.08 -4.61 0.58
C ARG A 18 -3.07 -3.86 1.44
N PRO A 19 -3.50 -2.95 2.32
CA PRO A 19 -2.60 -2.35 3.30
C PRO A 19 -2.11 -3.44 4.27
N ASP A 20 -0.86 -3.33 4.70
CA ASP A 20 -0.29 -4.19 5.75
C ASP A 20 0.13 -3.30 6.94
N PRO A 21 -0.72 -3.12 7.96
CA PRO A 21 -0.41 -2.23 9.09
C PRO A 21 0.70 -2.77 9.99
N ASN A 22 1.01 -4.07 9.90
CA ASN A 22 2.10 -4.69 10.66
C ASN A 22 3.44 -4.62 9.89
N ALA A 23 3.43 -4.06 8.68
CA ALA A 23 4.64 -3.93 7.91
C ALA A 23 5.44 -2.69 8.34
N GLY A 24 6.76 -2.86 8.41
CA GLY A 24 7.65 -1.80 8.82
C GLY A 24 9.11 -2.20 8.73
N PHE A 25 9.97 -1.25 9.10
CA PHE A 25 11.39 -1.50 9.21
C PHE A 25 11.82 -1.51 10.66
N PHE A 26 12.57 -2.52 11.06
CA PHE A 26 13.29 -2.50 12.33
C PHE A 26 14.78 -2.28 12.07
N VAL A 27 15.40 -1.55 12.99
CA VAL A 27 16.84 -1.26 12.95
C VAL A 27 17.51 -2.12 14.00
N ASP A 28 18.42 -2.98 13.56
CA ASP A 28 19.31 -3.71 14.43
C ASP A 28 20.67 -2.99 14.50
N ARG A 29 21.18 -2.82 15.72
CA ARG A 29 22.52 -2.29 15.96
C ARG A 29 23.48 -3.47 16.01
N GLY A 30 23.99 -3.86 14.83
CA GLY A 30 24.97 -4.94 14.74
C GLY A 30 26.32 -4.59 15.40
N PHE A 31 27.21 -5.58 15.46
CA PHE A 31 28.60 -5.42 15.90
C PHE A 31 29.32 -4.34 15.04
N LEU A 32 30.08 -3.44 15.68
CA LEU A 32 30.76 -2.26 15.08
C LEU A 32 29.85 -1.12 14.57
N PHE A 33 28.77 -0.77 15.28
CA PHE A 33 27.93 0.43 15.03
C PHE A 33 27.28 0.55 13.65
N ARG A 34 27.39 -0.45 12.78
CA ARG A 34 26.71 -0.45 11.47
C ARG A 34 25.24 -0.79 11.66
N ARG A 35 24.38 0.21 11.46
CA ARG A 35 22.91 0.05 11.45
C ARG A 35 22.50 -0.90 10.33
N ARG A 36 21.79 -1.97 10.69
CA ARG A 36 21.18 -2.90 9.74
C ARG A 36 19.69 -2.66 9.72
N HIS A 37 19.13 -2.45 8.53
CA HIS A 37 17.70 -2.27 8.36
C HIS A 37 17.11 -3.61 7.92
N PHE A 38 16.01 -3.99 8.53
CA PHE A 38 15.28 -5.19 8.20
C PHE A 38 13.81 -4.85 7.99
N PHE A 39 13.24 -5.37 6.92
CA PHE A 39 11.82 -5.29 6.64
C PHE A 39 11.10 -6.47 7.28
N VAL A 40 10.01 -6.18 7.97
CA VAL A 40 9.09 -7.16 8.55
C VAL A 40 7.69 -6.84 8.10
N ALA A 41 6.87 -7.86 7.90
CA ALA A 41 5.49 -7.71 7.48
C ALA A 41 4.67 -8.97 7.77
N THR A 42 3.35 -8.89 7.61
CA THR A 42 2.44 -10.01 7.91
C THR A 42 2.72 -11.21 7.01
N GLY A 43 3.30 -12.26 7.58
CA GLY A 43 3.67 -13.49 6.86
C GLY A 43 4.89 -13.31 5.95
N CYS A 44 5.73 -12.31 6.22
CA CYS A 44 7.04 -12.13 5.60
C CYS A 44 8.12 -12.36 6.67
N PRO A 45 9.04 -13.33 6.49
CA PRO A 45 10.21 -13.42 7.36
C PRO A 45 11.04 -12.13 7.26
N PRO A 46 11.80 -11.75 8.31
CA PRO A 46 12.66 -10.57 8.28
C PRO A 46 13.60 -10.55 7.05
N VAL A 47 13.45 -9.56 6.19
CA VAL A 47 14.30 -9.37 5.00
C VAL A 47 15.29 -8.25 5.25
N ARG A 48 16.58 -8.53 5.10
CA ARG A 48 17.61 -7.50 5.25
C ARG A 48 17.60 -6.53 4.08
N ILE A 49 17.59 -5.24 4.38
CA ILE A 49 17.65 -4.15 3.42
C ILE A 49 19.06 -3.55 3.43
N ALA A 50 19.76 -3.71 2.31
CA ALA A 50 21.12 -3.21 2.17
C ALA A 50 21.18 -1.68 2.00
N ASP A 51 20.29 -1.13 1.17
CA ASP A 51 20.29 0.28 0.79
C ASP A 51 18.97 0.98 1.17
N PHE A 52 18.75 1.09 2.47
CA PHE A 52 17.57 1.75 3.03
C PHE A 52 17.45 3.23 2.63
N PRO A 53 18.52 4.06 2.67
CA PRO A 53 18.41 5.47 2.30
C PRO A 53 17.90 5.69 0.88
N SER A 54 18.40 4.93 -0.09
CA SER A 54 17.93 5.05 -1.48
C SER A 54 16.48 4.61 -1.64
N LEU A 55 16.05 3.57 -0.90
CA LEU A 55 14.65 3.15 -0.87
C LEU A 55 13.73 4.23 -0.30
N ASP A 56 14.14 4.90 0.78
CA ASP A 56 13.38 5.99 1.42
C ASP A 56 13.23 7.21 0.51
N VAL A 57 14.21 7.51 -0.33
CA VAL A 57 14.08 8.57 -1.34
C VAL A 57 13.12 8.13 -2.45
N ARG A 58 13.26 6.90 -2.94
CA ARG A 58 12.46 6.40 -4.08
C ARG A 58 10.97 6.26 -3.76
N ARG A 59 10.60 5.83 -2.55
CA ARG A 59 9.19 5.63 -2.15
C ARG A 59 8.32 6.87 -2.29
N ARG A 60 8.95 8.06 -2.24
CA ARG A 60 8.25 9.36 -2.28
C ARG A 60 7.71 9.68 -3.67
N GLY A 61 8.39 9.19 -4.71
CA GLY A 61 7.97 9.41 -6.09
C GLY A 61 7.21 8.24 -6.69
N ARG A 62 7.53 7.01 -6.26
CA ARG A 62 6.97 5.79 -6.85
C ARG A 62 6.89 4.62 -5.87
N PRO A 63 5.93 3.70 -6.04
CA PRO A 63 5.89 2.49 -5.24
C PRO A 63 7.16 1.66 -5.42
N VAL A 64 7.78 1.26 -4.31
CA VAL A 64 8.98 0.43 -4.34
C VAL A 64 8.70 -0.93 -3.74
N ARG A 65 9.03 -1.98 -4.48
CA ARG A 65 8.95 -3.35 -3.97
C ARG A 65 10.09 -3.58 -2.98
N VAL A 66 9.72 -3.82 -1.72
CA VAL A 66 10.66 -4.02 -0.60
C VAL A 66 11.05 -5.48 -0.46
N ALA A 67 10.07 -6.38 -0.64
CA ALA A 67 10.28 -7.82 -0.50
C ALA A 67 9.36 -8.60 -1.43
N ARG A 68 9.81 -9.79 -1.80
CA ARG A 68 8.99 -10.80 -2.47
C ARG A 68 9.25 -12.15 -1.82
N VAL A 69 8.19 -12.81 -1.36
CA VAL A 69 8.25 -14.13 -0.73
C VAL A 69 7.19 -15.00 -1.38
N GLY A 70 7.64 -15.97 -2.16
CA GLY A 70 6.77 -16.80 -3.00
C GLY A 70 5.94 -15.96 -3.98
N LEU A 71 4.62 -16.10 -3.89
CA LEU A 71 3.65 -15.37 -4.72
C LEU A 71 3.28 -13.99 -4.15
N ARG A 72 3.77 -13.63 -2.96
CA ARG A 72 3.43 -12.36 -2.32
C ARG A 72 4.54 -11.34 -2.52
N SER A 73 4.17 -10.11 -2.87
CA SER A 73 5.10 -8.98 -2.85
C SER A 73 4.62 -7.92 -1.87
N TRP A 74 5.59 -7.24 -1.26
CA TRP A 74 5.36 -6.08 -0.41
C TRP A 74 5.91 -4.83 -1.08
N TRP A 75 5.07 -3.82 -1.11
CA TRP A 75 5.31 -2.52 -1.69
C TRP A 75 5.30 -1.46 -0.61
N TRP A 76 6.21 -0.51 -0.73
CA TRP A 76 6.29 0.67 0.11
C TRP A 76 6.12 1.89 -0.77
N PHE A 77 5.12 2.70 -0.45
CA PHE A 77 4.80 3.90 -1.21
C PHE A 77 4.33 4.97 -0.26
N GLU A 78 4.90 6.17 -0.36
CA GLU A 78 4.72 7.22 0.64
C GLU A 78 4.87 6.63 2.05
N GLU A 79 3.97 6.94 2.98
CA GLU A 79 4.00 6.44 4.37
C GLU A 79 3.37 5.04 4.54
N GLY A 80 2.87 4.42 3.46
CA GLY A 80 2.09 3.19 3.51
C GLY A 80 2.83 1.94 3.04
N PHE A 81 2.54 0.81 3.68
CA PHE A 81 2.95 -0.51 3.22
C PHE A 81 1.77 -1.31 2.68
N TYR A 82 2.01 -2.01 1.59
CA TYR A 82 0.98 -2.74 0.86
C TYR A 82 1.47 -4.13 0.49
N ARG A 83 0.59 -5.11 0.60
CA ARG A 83 0.81 -6.49 0.20
C ARG A 83 -0.04 -6.81 -1.03
N GLU A 84 0.57 -7.49 -1.99
CA GLU A 84 -0.10 -8.00 -3.18
C GLU A 84 0.23 -9.47 -3.42
N SER A 85 -0.63 -10.17 -4.17
CA SER A 85 -0.44 -11.58 -4.56
C SER A 85 -0.83 -11.84 -6.02
N ALA A 86 -1.00 -10.78 -6.80
CA ALA A 86 -1.51 -10.75 -8.17
C ALA A 86 -0.40 -10.50 -9.21
N GLY A 87 0.83 -10.24 -8.77
CA GLY A 87 1.94 -9.88 -9.65
C GLY A 87 1.84 -8.45 -10.19
N LEU A 88 1.26 -7.54 -9.39
CA LEU A 88 1.09 -6.14 -9.77
C LEU A 88 2.43 -5.48 -10.08
N GLN A 89 2.43 -4.59 -11.07
CA GLN A 89 3.56 -3.73 -11.38
C GLN A 89 3.48 -2.42 -10.59
N GLU A 90 4.57 -1.66 -10.61
CA GLU A 90 4.67 -0.34 -9.97
C GLU A 90 3.51 0.59 -10.33
N SER A 91 3.15 0.67 -11.62
CA SER A 91 2.03 1.48 -12.11
C SER A 91 0.68 1.03 -11.57
N ASP A 92 0.47 -0.28 -11.46
CA ASP A 92 -0.79 -0.85 -10.98
C ASP A 92 -0.95 -0.58 -9.48
N VAL A 93 0.16 -0.68 -8.72
CA VAL A 93 0.20 -0.35 -7.30
C VAL A 93 -0.13 1.13 -7.10
N LEU A 94 0.50 2.03 -7.87
CA LEU A 94 0.24 3.46 -7.80
C LEU A 94 -1.24 3.77 -8.09
N ALA A 95 -1.77 3.22 -9.17
CA ALA A 95 -3.17 3.41 -9.55
C ALA A 95 -4.13 2.91 -8.45
N ALA A 96 -3.85 1.74 -7.87
CA ALA A 96 -4.65 1.17 -6.80
C ALA A 96 -4.61 2.03 -5.51
N VAL A 97 -3.45 2.57 -5.14
CA VAL A 97 -3.33 3.46 -3.97
C VAL A 97 -4.11 4.75 -4.20
N ARG A 98 -3.92 5.42 -5.34
CA ARG A 98 -4.63 6.68 -5.66
C ARG A 98 -6.13 6.48 -5.78
N ASP A 99 -6.57 5.37 -6.37
CA ASP A 99 -7.99 5.06 -6.46
C ASP A 99 -8.63 4.89 -5.08
N ARG A 100 -7.91 4.22 -4.16
CA ARG A 100 -8.35 4.10 -2.77
C ARG A 100 -8.41 5.45 -2.07
N GLU A 101 -7.39 6.29 -2.18
CA GLU A 101 -7.37 7.62 -1.59
C GLU A 101 -8.55 8.48 -2.05
N ARG A 102 -8.86 8.45 -3.35
CA ARG A 102 -10.04 9.15 -3.90
C ARG A 102 -11.34 8.65 -3.28
N ARG A 103 -11.49 7.33 -3.10
CA ARG A 103 -12.68 6.75 -2.46
C ARG A 103 -12.78 7.10 -0.98
N ASP A 104 -11.65 7.09 -0.27
CA ASP A 104 -11.60 7.44 1.15
C ASP A 104 -11.91 8.93 1.34
N GLN A 105 -11.43 9.80 0.44
CA GLN A 105 -11.76 11.22 0.44
C GLN A 105 -13.25 11.45 0.15
N ALA A 106 -13.79 10.85 -0.92
CA ALA A 106 -15.21 10.96 -1.25
C ALA A 106 -16.12 10.47 -0.12
N ARG A 107 -15.68 9.44 0.63
CA ARG A 107 -16.40 8.95 1.81
C ARG A 107 -16.39 9.97 2.95
N ARG A 108 -15.25 10.61 3.21
CA ARG A 108 -15.14 11.66 4.25
C ARG A 108 -15.97 12.89 3.90
N ASP A 109 -15.92 13.32 2.65
CA ASP A 109 -16.69 14.48 2.17
C ASP A 109 -18.19 14.22 2.30
N ARG A 110 -18.65 13.01 1.92
CA ARG A 110 -20.03 12.59 2.12
C ARG A 110 -20.43 12.58 3.59
N ALA A 111 -19.58 12.07 4.48
CA ALA A 111 -19.87 12.04 5.91
C ALA A 111 -19.99 13.46 6.49
N ARG A 112 -19.13 14.39 6.05
CA ARG A 112 -19.21 15.80 6.44
C ARG A 112 -20.53 16.44 6.01
N LEU A 113 -20.90 16.29 4.74
CA LEU A 113 -22.15 16.86 4.22
C LEU A 113 -23.38 16.32 4.96
N LEU A 114 -23.42 15.03 5.30
CA LEU A 114 -24.52 14.45 6.07
C LEU A 114 -24.59 15.02 7.50
N SER A 115 -23.44 15.27 8.13
CA SER A 115 -23.38 15.90 9.46
C SER A 115 -23.88 17.35 9.44
N GLU A 116 -23.50 18.12 8.43
CA GLU A 116 -23.95 19.52 8.26
C GLU A 116 -25.47 19.59 8.04
N VAL A 117 -26.04 18.66 7.26
CA VAL A 117 -27.49 18.56 7.05
C VAL A 117 -28.21 18.21 8.35
N ASP A 118 -27.71 17.24 9.11
CA ASP A 118 -28.28 16.85 10.41
C ASP A 118 -28.25 17.99 11.44
N GLU A 119 -27.15 18.74 11.50
CA GLU A 119 -27.04 19.93 12.37
C GLU A 119 -28.03 21.04 11.98
N ASN A 120 -28.23 21.27 10.68
CA ASN A 120 -29.17 22.29 10.21
C ASN A 120 -30.63 21.91 10.50
N LEU A 121 -31.00 20.64 10.35
CA LEU A 121 -32.34 20.15 10.70
C LEU A 121 -32.64 20.34 12.19
N ARG A 122 -31.69 19.99 13.07
CA ARG A 122 -31.85 20.19 14.52
C ARG A 122 -32.04 21.66 14.91
N LYS A 123 -31.36 22.59 14.23
CA LYS A 123 -31.53 24.03 14.50
C LYS A 123 -32.93 24.51 14.13
N HIS A 124 -33.48 24.02 13.02
CA HIS A 124 -34.81 24.38 12.55
C HIS A 124 -35.94 23.78 13.42
N ASP A 125 -35.70 22.65 14.09
CA ASP A 125 -36.69 22.04 15.01
C ASP A 125 -36.73 22.71 16.41
N HIS A 126 -35.78 23.61 16.70
CA HIS A 126 -35.67 24.33 17.98
C HIS A 126 -36.06 25.82 17.90
N GLU A 127 -36.51 26.29 16.74
CA GLU A 127 -37.19 27.59 16.54
C GLU A 127 -38.71 27.40 16.49
#